data_AF-A0A9D5V411-F1
#
_entry.id   AF-A0A9D5V411-F1
#
_cell.length_a   1.000
_cell.length_b   1.000
_cell.length_c   1.000
_cell.angle_alpha   90.00
_cell.angle_beta   90.00
_cell.angle_gamma   90.00
#
_symmetry.space_group_name_H-M   'P 1'
#
loop_
_entity.id
_entity.type
_entity.pdbx_description
1 polymer ?
#
loop_
_entity_poly.entity_id
_entity_poly.type
_entity_poly.pdbx_seq_one_letter_code
_entity_poly.pdbx_strand_id
1 'polypeptide(L)'
;MDHPDLHTAKRPILTFSFSQLGMRYVDYKIQMRMLLALVVMELGIISVGLFYLYHRFSTLIDANLYRIHRQASSDMFTLLLYETGWVIGVSLLVNLAALFIADRLWVNYVHSILMAFGLHADQIADLDFRDQHSNHAPKHESLDMIQMWQQGERQRALAIRAAIHAIDPDAVDDPHGREQIVKQLTTIQSLLPPYSSRFVGRTHSMSDHS
;
A
#
# COMPACT_ATOMS: atom_id res chain seq x y z
N MET A 1 32.45 -14.03 46.34
CA MET A 1 31.08 -13.49 46.27
C MET A 1 30.96 -12.89 44.88
N ASP A 2 30.52 -13.72 43.94
CA ASP A 2 30.50 -13.41 42.51
C ASP A 2 29.30 -12.52 42.18
N HIS A 3 29.59 -11.39 41.54
CA HIS A 3 28.59 -10.51 40.95
C HIS A 3 28.15 -11.14 39.62
N PRO A 4 26.85 -11.46 39.42
CA PRO A 4 26.38 -11.91 38.13
C PRO A 4 26.40 -10.75 37.15
N ASP A 5 27.17 -10.91 36.08
CA ASP A 5 27.27 -10.02 34.94
C ASP A 5 25.87 -9.75 34.36
N LEU A 6 25.37 -8.54 34.55
CA LEU A 6 24.24 -8.01 33.79
C LEU A 6 24.71 -7.83 32.34
N HIS A 7 24.51 -8.88 31.54
CA HIS A 7 24.52 -8.78 30.10
C HIS A 7 23.57 -7.66 29.67
N THR A 8 24.17 -6.54 29.27
CA THR A 8 23.54 -5.42 28.59
C THR A 8 23.04 -5.93 27.25
N ALA A 9 21.83 -6.51 27.27
CA ALA A 9 21.10 -6.89 26.08
C ALA A 9 20.94 -5.64 25.21
N LYS A 10 21.74 -5.60 24.14
CA LYS A 10 21.75 -4.57 23.11
C LYS A 10 20.38 -4.57 22.45
N ARG A 11 19.44 -3.79 22.99
CA ARG A 11 18.06 -3.72 22.49
C ARG A 11 18.09 -3.16 21.08
N PRO A 12 17.61 -3.89 20.06
CA PRO A 12 17.38 -3.29 18.76
C PRO A 12 16.26 -2.27 18.93
N ILE A 13 16.62 -0.99 18.96
CA ILE A 13 15.68 0.11 18.87
C ILE A 13 15.14 0.08 17.44
N LEU A 14 14.13 -0.75 17.21
CA LEU A 14 13.31 -0.68 16.01
C LEU A 14 12.36 0.50 16.21
N THR A 15 12.86 1.70 15.90
CA THR A 15 12.05 2.92 15.74
C THR A 15 11.15 2.75 14.52
N PHE A 16 10.06 2.01 14.68
CA PHE A 16 9.00 1.95 13.68
C PHE A 16 8.21 3.26 13.71
N SER A 17 8.51 4.12 12.74
CA SER A 17 7.79 5.35 12.49
C SER A 17 6.47 5.04 11.79
N PHE A 18 5.36 5.06 12.53
CA PHE A 18 4.01 4.88 11.97
C PHE A 18 3.65 5.91 10.88
N SER A 19 4.35 7.05 10.82
CA SER A 19 4.23 8.00 9.70
C SER A 19 4.69 7.45 8.35
N GLN A 20 5.42 6.32 8.29
CA GLN A 20 5.72 5.63 7.04
C GLN A 20 4.60 4.68 6.57
N LEU A 21 3.70 4.24 7.46
CA LEU A 21 2.59 3.34 7.12
C LEU A 21 1.43 4.07 6.40
N GLY A 22 1.30 5.38 6.58
CA GLY A 22 0.14 6.14 6.10
C GLY A 22 0.15 6.57 4.62
N MET A 23 1.27 6.46 3.90
CA MET A 23 1.36 7.05 2.53
C MET A 23 2.08 6.21 1.48
N ARG A 24 2.52 4.97 1.77
CA ARG A 24 3.38 4.25 0.83
C ARG A 24 3.19 2.73 0.86
N TYR A 25 1.97 2.27 0.63
CA TYR A 25 1.75 0.85 0.36
C TYR A 25 0.68 0.61 -0.71
N VAL A 26 0.72 1.42 -1.76
CA VAL A 26 0.32 0.89 -3.07
C VAL A 26 1.54 0.10 -3.56
N ASP A 27 1.42 -1.21 -3.58
CA ASP A 27 2.49 -2.12 -3.99
C ASP A 27 2.95 -1.75 -5.41
N TYR A 28 4.06 -1.01 -5.49
CA TYR A 28 4.60 -0.47 -6.74
C TYR A 28 4.82 -1.56 -7.78
N LYS A 29 5.06 -2.80 -7.32
CA LYS A 29 5.29 -3.97 -8.15
C LYS A 29 4.02 -4.37 -8.90
N ILE A 30 2.86 -4.26 -8.25
CA ILE A 30 1.55 -4.53 -8.86
C ILE A 30 1.19 -3.42 -9.82
N GLN A 31 1.38 -2.15 -9.43
CA GLN A 31 1.13 -1.01 -10.31
C GLN A 31 2.00 -1.06 -11.59
N MET A 32 3.27 -1.42 -11.46
CA MET A 32 4.19 -1.55 -12.60
C MET A 32 3.80 -2.68 -13.54
N ARG A 33 3.31 -3.82 -13.02
CA ARG A 33 2.82 -4.93 -13.84
C ARG A 33 1.55 -4.57 -14.60
N MET A 34 0.62 -3.85 -13.98
CA MET A 34 -0.61 -3.38 -14.64
C MET A 34 -0.29 -2.37 -15.74
N LEU A 35 0.60 -1.41 -15.46
CA LEU A 35 1.06 -0.44 -16.45
C LEU A 35 1.75 -1.14 -17.63
N LEU A 36 2.63 -2.11 -17.35
CA LEU A 36 3.33 -2.88 -18.38
C LEU A 36 2.33 -3.64 -19.26
N ALA A 37 1.33 -4.30 -18.67
CA ALA A 37 0.30 -5.01 -19.42
C ALA A 37 -0.50 -4.08 -20.34
N LEU A 38 -0.84 -2.88 -19.85
CA LEU A 38 -1.55 -1.86 -20.63
C LEU A 38 -0.70 -1.39 -21.83
N VAL A 39 0.58 -1.10 -21.60
CA VAL A 39 1.51 -0.66 -22.67
C VAL A 39 1.69 -1.76 -23.71
N VAL A 40 1.86 -3.02 -23.30
CA VAL A 40 1.99 -4.15 -24.23
C VAL A 40 0.71 -4.34 -25.05
N MET A 41 -0.46 -4.22 -24.42
CA MET A 41 -1.75 -4.31 -25.10
C MET A 41 -1.90 -3.18 -26.14
N GLU A 42 -1.57 -1.94 -25.76
CA GLU A 42 -1.65 -0.78 -26.64
C GLU A 42 -0.71 -0.91 -27.84
N LEU A 43 0.54 -1.35 -27.63
CA LEU A 43 1.47 -1.65 -28.72
C LEU A 43 0.93 -2.73 -29.65
N GLY A 44 0.25 -3.75 -29.11
CA GLY A 44 -0.43 -4.78 -29.90
C GLY A 44 -1.53 -4.20 -30.78
N ILE A 45 -2.43 -3.37 -30.22
CA ILE A 45 -3.53 -2.73 -30.94
C ILE A 45 -2.98 -1.83 -32.06
N ILE A 46 -1.98 -1.01 -31.75
CA ILE A 46 -1.33 -0.12 -32.73
C ILE A 46 -0.69 -0.94 -33.86
N SER A 47 0.03 -2.02 -33.52
CA SER A 47 0.69 -2.88 -34.52
C SER A 47 -0.31 -3.56 -35.45
N VAL A 48 -1.41 -4.09 -34.90
CA VAL A 48 -2.49 -4.71 -35.69
C VAL A 48 -3.19 -3.68 -36.56
N GLY A 49 -3.48 -2.49 -36.03
CA GLY A 49 -4.08 -1.39 -36.77
C GLY A 49 -3.23 -0.92 -37.95
N LEU A 50 -1.92 -0.76 -37.72
CA LEU A 50 -0.93 -0.44 -38.77
C LEU A 50 -0.84 -1.53 -39.83
N PHE A 51 -0.81 -2.80 -39.42
CA PHE A 51 -0.78 -3.93 -40.33
C PHE A 51 -2.02 -3.98 -41.23
N TYR A 52 -3.21 -3.76 -40.64
CA TYR A 52 -4.46 -3.67 -41.38
C TYR A 52 -4.47 -2.50 -42.38
N LEU A 53 -4.08 -1.29 -41.94
CA LEU A 53 -3.98 -0.11 -42.79
C LEU A 53 -3.00 -0.34 -43.95
N TYR A 54 -1.86 -0.96 -43.68
CA TYR A 54 -0.85 -1.28 -44.69
C TYR A 54 -1.44 -2.17 -45.80
N HIS A 55 -2.12 -3.27 -45.42
CA HIS A 55 -2.78 -4.13 -46.40
C HIS A 55 -3.86 -3.39 -47.17
N ARG A 56 -4.69 -2.60 -46.47
CA ARG A 56 -5.76 -1.83 -47.10
C ARG A 56 -5.21 -0.82 -48.10
N PHE A 57 -4.17 -0.07 -47.73
CA PHE A 57 -3.52 0.87 -48.64
C PHE A 57 -2.86 0.18 -49.82
N SER A 58 -2.20 -0.97 -49.64
CA SER A 58 -1.66 -1.74 -50.76
C SER A 58 -2.75 -2.06 -51.79
N THR A 59 -3.91 -2.55 -51.33
CA THR A 59 -5.04 -2.86 -52.23
C THR A 59 -5.60 -1.62 -52.93
N LEU A 60 -5.68 -0.48 -52.24
CA LEU A 60 -6.18 0.78 -52.80
C LEU A 60 -5.20 1.39 -53.80
N ILE A 61 -3.89 1.26 -53.55
CA ILE A 61 -2.84 1.70 -54.47
C ILE A 61 -2.90 0.86 -55.73
N ASP A 62 -2.93 -0.47 -55.63
CA ASP A 62 -3.01 -1.36 -56.79
C ASP A 62 -4.24 -1.08 -57.66
N ALA A 63 -5.41 -0.87 -57.01
CA ALA A 63 -6.64 -0.53 -57.70
C ALA A 63 -6.57 0.84 -58.42
N ASN A 64 -5.91 1.84 -57.82
CA ASN A 64 -5.77 3.16 -58.42
C ASN A 64 -4.68 3.23 -59.49
N LEU A 65 -3.58 2.48 -59.36
CA LEU A 65 -2.50 2.43 -60.33
C LEU A 65 -3.01 1.94 -61.70
N TYR A 66 -3.98 1.02 -61.68
CA TYR A 66 -4.67 0.53 -62.88
C TYR A 66 -5.67 1.54 -63.46
N ARG A 67 -6.24 2.41 -62.61
CA ARG A 67 -7.31 3.37 -62.97
C ARG A 67 -6.80 4.72 -63.47
N ILE A 68 -5.62 5.18 -63.04
CA ILE A 68 -4.97 6.40 -63.55
C ILE A 68 -4.71 6.33 -65.06
N HIS A 69 -4.60 5.13 -65.63
CA HIS A 69 -4.53 4.92 -67.07
C HIS A 69 -5.87 5.12 -67.82
N ARG A 70 -7.02 5.27 -67.13
CA ARG A 70 -8.34 5.27 -67.80
C ARG A 70 -9.26 6.48 -67.56
N GLN A 71 -9.23 7.20 -66.43
CA GLN A 71 -10.09 8.39 -66.27
C GLN A 71 -9.76 9.21 -65.01
N ALA A 72 -10.05 10.51 -65.08
CA ALA A 72 -9.70 11.54 -64.12
C ALA A 72 -10.09 11.21 -62.66
N SER A 73 -9.06 11.15 -61.82
CA SER A 73 -9.02 11.45 -60.37
C SER A 73 -10.38 11.59 -59.66
N SER A 74 -10.91 10.50 -59.09
CA SER A 74 -11.91 10.63 -58.02
C SER A 74 -11.23 10.50 -56.66
N ASP A 75 -11.32 11.56 -55.87
CA ASP A 75 -11.40 11.64 -54.41
C ASP A 75 -10.73 10.54 -53.53
N MET A 76 -9.52 10.14 -53.90
CA MET A 76 -8.71 9.18 -53.15
C MET A 76 -8.45 9.66 -51.72
N PHE A 77 -8.31 10.98 -51.52
CA PHE A 77 -8.06 11.59 -50.23
C PHE A 77 -9.22 11.38 -49.24
N THR A 78 -10.47 11.56 -49.68
CA THR A 78 -11.66 11.36 -48.86
C THR A 78 -11.78 9.90 -48.39
N LEU A 79 -11.48 8.95 -49.27
CA LEU A 79 -11.46 7.52 -48.92
C LEU A 79 -10.38 7.19 -47.88
N LEU A 80 -9.20 7.80 -48.04
CA LEU A 80 -8.06 7.66 -47.12
C LEU A 80 -8.42 8.19 -45.72
N LEU A 81 -9.06 9.35 -45.67
CA LEU A 81 -9.49 10.01 -44.44
C LEU A 81 -10.57 9.20 -43.72
N TYR A 82 -11.52 8.64 -44.47
CA TYR A 82 -12.56 7.77 -43.92
C TYR A 82 -11.99 6.49 -43.29
N GLU A 83 -11.12 5.77 -44.01
CA GLU A 83 -10.53 4.53 -43.49
C GLU A 83 -9.60 4.82 -42.30
N THR A 84 -8.82 5.90 -42.35
CA THR A 84 -7.96 6.30 -41.23
C THR A 84 -8.80 6.68 -40.01
N GLY A 85 -9.86 7.47 -40.21
CA GLY A 85 -10.78 7.87 -39.15
C GLY A 85 -11.48 6.68 -38.50
N TRP A 86 -11.88 5.69 -39.31
CA TRP A 86 -12.47 4.44 -38.82
C TRP A 86 -11.49 3.67 -37.93
N VAL A 87 -10.25 3.47 -38.38
CA VAL A 87 -9.23 2.74 -37.61
C VAL A 87 -8.88 3.46 -36.31
N ILE A 88 -8.73 4.79 -36.34
CA ILE A 88 -8.51 5.60 -35.14
C ILE A 88 -9.69 5.48 -34.17
N GLY A 89 -10.93 5.58 -34.68
CA GLY A 89 -12.13 5.49 -33.85
C GLY A 89 -12.25 4.15 -33.14
N VAL A 90 -12.04 3.04 -33.87
CA VAL A 90 -12.04 1.69 -33.28
C VAL A 90 -10.91 1.53 -32.26
N SER A 91 -9.70 1.99 -32.58
CA SER A 91 -8.55 1.93 -31.67
C SER A 91 -8.82 2.68 -30.36
N LEU A 92 -9.37 3.89 -30.45
CA LEU A 92 -9.73 4.69 -29.29
C LEU A 92 -10.78 4.01 -28.43
N LEU A 93 -11.81 3.40 -29.05
CA LEU A 93 -12.85 2.66 -28.34
C LEU A 93 -12.28 1.46 -27.58
N VAL A 94 -11.39 0.69 -28.21
CA VAL A 94 -10.72 -0.45 -27.55
C VAL A 94 -9.85 0.01 -26.39
N ASN A 95 -9.10 1.10 -26.54
CA ASN A 95 -8.29 1.66 -25.46
C ASN A 95 -9.13 2.13 -24.27
N LEU A 96 -10.27 2.80 -24.52
CA LEU A 96 -11.20 3.20 -23.47
C LEU A 96 -11.79 1.98 -22.74
N ALA A 97 -12.16 0.93 -23.49
CA ALA A 97 -12.66 -0.31 -22.91
C ALA A 97 -11.60 -1.00 -22.04
N ALA A 98 -10.34 -1.05 -22.49
CA ALA A 98 -9.23 -1.59 -21.73
C ALA A 98 -8.98 -0.82 -20.43
N LEU A 99 -9.01 0.52 -20.49
CA LEU A 99 -8.85 1.37 -19.32
C LEU A 99 -9.99 1.17 -18.31
N PHE A 100 -11.22 1.02 -18.79
CA PHE A 100 -12.38 0.74 -17.95
C PHE A 100 -12.28 -0.62 -17.26
N ILE A 101 -11.82 -1.66 -17.96
CA ILE A 101 -11.58 -2.99 -17.38
C ILE A 101 -10.48 -2.91 -16.32
N ALA A 102 -9.39 -2.18 -16.60
CA ALA A 102 -8.30 -1.98 -15.65
C ALA A 102 -8.77 -1.28 -14.37
N ASP A 103 -9.57 -0.22 -14.49
CA ASP A 103 -10.17 0.47 -13.34
C ASP A 103 -11.06 -0.46 -12.51
N ARG A 104 -11.90 -1.26 -13.17
CA ARG A 104 -12.80 -2.20 -12.48
C ARG A 104 -12.03 -3.31 -11.76
N LEU A 105 -10.97 -3.84 -12.37
CA LEU A 105 -10.07 -4.82 -11.74
C LEU A 105 -9.36 -4.21 -10.54
N TRP A 106 -8.90 -2.96 -10.67
CA TRP A 106 -8.24 -2.24 -9.60
C TRP A 106 -9.15 -2.04 -8.38
N VAL A 107 -10.38 -1.56 -8.60
CA VAL A 107 -11.35 -1.34 -7.51
C VAL A 107 -11.65 -2.65 -6.79
N ASN A 108 -11.88 -3.74 -7.51
CA ASN A 108 -12.11 -5.06 -6.88
C ASN A 108 -10.90 -5.52 -6.07
N TYR A 109 -9.69 -5.35 -6.60
CA TYR A 109 -8.45 -5.74 -5.92
C TYR A 109 -8.24 -4.92 -4.63
N VAL A 110 -8.40 -3.60 -4.71
CA VAL A 110 -8.29 -2.70 -3.56
C VAL A 110 -9.35 -3.02 -2.50
N HIS A 111 -10.59 -3.30 -2.93
CA HIS A 111 -11.66 -3.68 -2.00
C HIS A 111 -11.35 -4.99 -1.28
N SER A 112 -10.79 -5.98 -1.98
CA SER A 112 -10.36 -7.24 -1.37
C SER A 112 -9.27 -7.05 -0.32
N ILE A 113 -8.29 -6.16 -0.57
CA ILE A 113 -7.25 -5.85 0.41
C ILE A 113 -7.83 -5.11 1.61
N LEU A 114 -8.68 -4.11 1.38
CA LEU A 114 -9.32 -3.34 2.45
C LEU A 114 -10.19 -4.22 3.34
N MET A 115 -10.90 -5.21 2.79
CA MET A 115 -11.64 -6.18 3.58
C MET A 115 -10.72 -7.03 4.46
N ALA A 116 -9.59 -7.52 3.93
CA ALA A 116 -8.63 -8.28 4.73
C ALA A 116 -8.04 -7.44 5.87
N PHE A 117 -7.76 -6.16 5.61
CA PHE A 117 -7.32 -5.23 6.66
C PHE A 117 -8.42 -4.94 7.68
N GLY A 118 -9.66 -4.75 7.26
CA GLY A 118 -10.80 -4.52 8.15
C GLY A 118 -11.00 -5.66 9.13
N LEU A 119 -10.93 -6.90 8.66
CA LEU A 119 -11.03 -8.09 9.52
C LEU A 119 -9.93 -8.14 10.58
N HIS A 120 -8.69 -7.76 10.24
CA HIS A 120 -7.61 -7.70 11.23
C HIS A 120 -7.72 -6.48 12.16
N ALA A 121 -8.21 -5.35 11.67
CA ALA A 121 -8.43 -4.15 12.49
C ALA A 121 -9.53 -4.39 13.53
N ASP A 122 -10.63 -5.05 13.15
CA ASP A 122 -11.70 -5.43 14.07
C ASP A 122 -11.20 -6.43 15.13
N GLN A 123 -10.35 -7.40 14.76
CA GLN A 123 -9.72 -8.31 15.73
C GLN A 123 -8.78 -7.59 16.71
N ILE A 124 -8.06 -6.56 16.26
CA ILE A 124 -7.21 -5.73 17.12
C ILE A 124 -8.08 -4.86 18.04
N ALA A 125 -9.19 -4.32 17.53
CA ALA A 125 -10.14 -3.54 18.32
C ALA A 125 -10.80 -4.38 19.43
N ASP A 126 -11.03 -5.67 19.18
CA ASP A 126 -11.61 -6.59 20.17
C ASP A 126 -10.60 -7.09 21.22
N LEU A 127 -9.31 -6.71 21.12
CA LEU A 127 -8.23 -7.06 22.06
C LEU A 127 -8.11 -8.57 22.36
N ASP A 128 -8.71 -9.43 21.53
CA ASP A 128 -8.70 -10.87 21.73
C ASP A 128 -7.41 -11.46 21.15
N PHE A 129 -6.33 -11.42 21.94
CA PHE A 129 -5.02 -11.99 21.60
C PHE A 129 -4.95 -13.53 21.75
N ARG A 130 -6.08 -14.24 21.68
CA ARG A 130 -6.08 -15.71 21.73
C ARG A 130 -5.47 -16.25 20.43
N ASP A 131 -4.44 -17.09 20.58
CA ASP A 131 -3.65 -17.69 19.50
C ASP A 131 -4.53 -18.45 18.48
N GLN A 132 -5.06 -17.73 17.49
CA GLN A 132 -5.74 -18.37 16.36
C GLN A 132 -4.68 -18.97 15.45
N HIS A 133 -4.77 -20.28 15.34
CA HIS A 133 -3.79 -21.13 14.70
C HIS A 133 -3.60 -20.76 13.23
N SER A 134 -2.32 -20.71 12.87
CA SER A 134 -1.75 -20.58 11.54
C SER A 134 -2.39 -21.54 10.52
N ASN A 135 -3.35 -21.04 9.74
CA ASN A 135 -3.82 -21.75 8.56
C ASN A 135 -3.50 -20.95 7.28
N HIS A 136 -2.28 -21.15 6.78
CA HIS A 136 -1.90 -21.28 5.36
C HIS A 136 -2.46 -20.29 4.31
N ALA A 137 -2.80 -19.05 4.66
CA ALA A 137 -3.02 -18.01 3.67
C ALA A 137 -1.67 -17.37 3.23
N PRO A 138 -1.52 -16.96 1.95
CA PRO A 138 -0.27 -16.41 1.44
C PRO A 138 0.13 -15.18 2.26
N LYS A 139 1.27 -15.31 2.95
CA LYS A 139 1.82 -14.30 3.85
C LYS A 139 2.19 -13.04 3.06
N HIS A 140 1.38 -12.00 3.22
CA HIS A 140 1.81 -10.65 2.87
C HIS A 140 2.86 -10.20 3.88
N GLU A 141 3.99 -9.66 3.39
CA GLU A 141 5.11 -9.16 4.20
C GLU A 141 4.65 -8.10 5.23
N SER A 142 3.63 -7.31 4.87
CA SER A 142 2.99 -6.36 5.77
C SER A 142 2.28 -7.02 6.96
N LEU A 143 1.68 -8.20 6.78
CA LEU A 143 1.05 -8.95 7.87
C LEU A 143 2.08 -9.55 8.83
N ASP A 144 3.19 -10.08 8.29
CA ASP A 144 4.31 -10.56 9.12
C ASP A 144 4.89 -9.41 9.97
N MET A 145 5.02 -8.20 9.40
CA MET A 145 5.44 -7.01 10.16
C MET A 145 4.47 -6.64 11.28
N ILE A 146 3.15 -6.66 11.03
CA ILE A 146 2.13 -6.36 12.05
C ILE A 146 2.17 -7.42 13.16
N GLN A 147 2.31 -8.70 12.83
CA GLN A 147 2.42 -9.77 13.81
C GLN A 147 3.67 -9.64 14.69
N MET A 148 4.84 -9.35 14.09
CA MET A 148 6.06 -9.10 14.86
C MET A 148 5.91 -7.89 15.79
N TRP A 149 5.28 -6.83 15.31
CA TRP A 149 4.99 -5.66 16.14
C TRP A 149 4.05 -5.99 17.30
N GLN A 150 2.96 -6.72 17.05
CA GLN A 150 1.98 -7.12 18.07
C GLN A 150 2.61 -8.00 19.15
N GLN A 151 3.49 -8.94 18.76
CA GLN A 151 4.25 -9.76 19.72
C GLN A 151 5.19 -8.91 20.57
N GLY A 152 5.88 -7.93 19.97
CA GLY A 152 6.72 -6.98 20.70
C GLY A 152 5.91 -6.15 21.70
N GLU A 153 4.73 -5.66 21.31
CA GLU A 153 3.88 -4.85 22.17
C GLU A 153 3.30 -5.68 23.34
N ARG A 154 2.91 -6.95 23.09
CA ARG A 154 2.48 -7.88 24.14
C ARG A 154 3.58 -8.12 25.17
N GLN A 155 4.83 -8.32 24.73
CA GLN A 155 5.97 -8.48 25.64
C GLN A 155 6.21 -7.21 26.47
N ARG A 156 6.08 -6.02 25.88
CA ARG A 156 6.20 -4.75 26.60
C ARG A 156 5.11 -4.57 27.64
N ALA A 157 3.86 -4.86 27.28
CA ALA A 157 2.73 -4.79 28.21
C ALA A 157 2.92 -5.74 29.42
N LEU A 158 3.41 -6.96 29.19
CA LEU A 158 3.75 -7.89 30.27
C LEU A 158 4.89 -7.38 31.16
N ALA A 159 5.94 -6.79 30.58
CA ALA A 159 7.04 -6.20 31.33
C ALA A 159 6.59 -5.01 32.19
N ILE A 160 5.72 -4.14 31.66
CA ILE A 160 5.12 -3.03 32.41
C ILE A 160 4.27 -3.58 33.57
N ARG A 161 3.43 -4.59 33.32
CA ARG A 161 2.60 -5.21 34.35
C ARG A 161 3.45 -5.84 35.46
N ALA A 162 4.54 -6.53 35.11
CA ALA A 162 5.48 -7.09 36.08
C ALA A 162 6.16 -6.01 36.91
N ALA A 163 6.56 -4.89 36.27
CA ALA A 163 7.16 -3.75 36.97
C ALA A 163 6.15 -3.08 37.93
N ILE A 164 4.88 -2.94 37.55
CA ILE A 164 3.82 -2.39 38.42
C ILE A 164 3.58 -3.30 39.63
N HIS A 165 3.51 -4.63 39.42
CA HIS A 165 3.32 -5.58 40.54
C HIS A 165 4.51 -5.64 41.50
N ALA A 166 5.70 -5.23 41.06
CA ALA A 166 6.89 -5.17 41.91
C ALA A 166 6.95 -3.90 42.78
N ILE A 167 6.02 -2.96 42.61
CA ILE A 167 5.89 -1.77 43.46
C ILE A 167 5.16 -2.19 44.72
N ASP A 168 5.87 -2.21 45.85
CA ASP A 168 5.27 -2.40 47.17
C ASP A 168 4.71 -1.04 47.65
N PRO A 169 3.38 -0.88 47.78
CA PRO A 169 2.78 0.36 48.23
C PRO A 169 3.09 0.68 49.70
N ASP A 170 3.45 -0.33 50.50
CA ASP A 170 3.71 -0.16 51.93
C ASP A 170 5.15 0.35 52.19
N ALA A 171 6.02 0.29 51.18
CA ALA A 171 7.40 0.76 51.24
C ALA A 171 7.55 2.29 51.05
N VAL A 172 6.45 3.05 50.97
CA VAL A 172 6.46 4.50 50.71
C VAL A 172 7.03 5.34 51.87
N ASP A 173 6.91 4.82 53.10
CA ASP A 173 7.39 5.49 54.30
C ASP A 173 8.88 5.23 54.61
N ASP A 174 9.50 4.23 53.96
CA ASP A 174 10.93 3.95 54.08
C ASP A 174 11.74 4.74 53.02
N PRO A 175 12.76 5.53 53.40
CA PRO A 175 13.67 6.17 52.43
C PRO A 175 14.31 5.19 51.44
N HIS A 176 14.58 3.94 51.82
CA HIS A 176 15.09 2.93 50.88
C HIS A 176 14.01 2.41 49.92
N GLY A 177 12.74 2.34 50.36
CA GLY A 177 11.60 2.00 49.51
C GLY A 177 11.33 3.06 48.45
N ARG A 178 11.50 4.35 48.79
CA ARG A 178 11.36 5.47 47.82
C ARG A 178 12.35 5.38 46.66
N GLU A 179 13.62 5.05 46.93
CA GLU A 179 14.61 4.87 45.86
C GLU A 179 14.24 3.70 44.92
N GLN A 180 13.70 2.61 45.46
CA GLN A 180 13.23 1.48 44.66
C GLN A 180 12.03 1.85 43.80
N ILE A 181 11.07 2.60 44.34
CA ILE A 181 9.89 3.07 43.61
C ILE A 181 10.31 3.99 42.44
N VAL A 182 11.23 4.94 42.67
CA VAL A 182 11.76 5.83 41.63
C VAL A 182 12.49 5.03 40.54
N LYS A 183 13.25 4.00 40.91
CA LYS A 183 13.94 3.11 39.96
C LYS A 183 12.94 2.29 39.13
N GLN A 184 11.84 1.85 39.72
CA GLN A 184 10.79 1.13 38.98
C GLN A 184 9.98 2.07 38.07
N LEU A 185 9.65 3.28 38.53
CA LEU A 185 8.98 4.29 37.71
C LEU A 185 9.81 4.71 36.49
N THR A 186 11.12 4.92 36.67
CA THR A 186 12.04 5.21 35.55
C THR A 186 12.16 4.02 34.60
N THR A 187 12.13 2.79 35.11
CA THR A 187 12.07 1.57 34.28
C THR A 187 10.78 1.52 33.46
N ILE A 188 9.61 1.79 34.07
CA ILE A 188 8.32 1.86 33.37
C ILE A 188 8.33 2.97 32.31
N GLN A 189 8.87 4.15 32.64
CA GLN A 189 9.00 5.28 31.72
C GLN A 189 9.88 4.93 30.50
N SER A 190 10.93 4.12 30.70
CA SER A 190 11.79 3.65 29.60
C SER A 190 11.13 2.57 28.72
N LEU A 191 10.14 1.84 29.26
CA LEU A 191 9.43 0.78 28.57
C LEU A 191 8.24 1.30 27.76
N LEU A 192 7.65 2.43 28.16
CA LEU A 192 6.63 3.13 27.38
C LEU A 192 7.22 3.56 26.02
N PRO A 193 6.47 3.42 24.91
CA PRO A 193 6.89 4.00 23.64
C PRO A 193 7.14 5.50 23.85
N PRO A 194 8.11 6.10 23.14
CA PRO A 194 8.19 7.54 23.08
C PRO A 194 6.85 7.99 22.51
N TYR A 195 5.95 8.45 23.40
CA TYR A 195 4.72 9.10 23.00
C TYR A 195 5.19 10.35 22.29
N SER A 196 5.34 10.24 20.97
CA SER A 196 5.56 11.38 20.13
C SER A 196 4.36 12.28 20.42
N SER A 197 4.64 13.45 20.96
CA SER A 197 3.73 14.57 21.20
C SER A 197 2.95 15.03 19.95
N ARG A 198 2.97 14.25 18.86
CA ARG A 198 2.26 14.49 17.60
C ARG A 198 0.76 14.16 17.64
N PHE A 199 0.28 13.36 18.60
CA PHE A 199 -1.16 13.08 18.75
C PHE A 199 -1.85 13.92 19.83
N VAL A 200 -1.11 14.79 20.54
CA VAL A 200 -1.76 15.91 21.24
C VAL A 200 -2.18 16.87 20.15
N GLY A 201 -3.43 16.69 19.69
CA GLY A 201 -4.06 17.57 18.74
C GLY A 201 -3.79 19.01 19.13
N ARG A 202 -3.24 19.76 18.18
CA ARG A 202 -3.29 21.22 18.18
C ARG A 202 -4.78 21.57 18.23
N THR A 203 -5.37 21.64 19.42
CA THR A 203 -6.63 22.34 19.66
C THR A 203 -6.32 23.78 19.33
N HIS A 204 -6.48 24.11 18.04
CA HIS A 204 -6.33 25.46 17.57
C HIS A 204 -7.31 26.28 18.39
N SER A 205 -6.75 27.16 19.20
CA SER A 205 -7.44 28.19 19.94
C SER A 205 -8.39 28.91 18.97
N MET A 206 -9.68 28.57 19.01
CA MET A 206 -10.75 29.49 18.66
C MET A 206 -10.89 30.42 19.87
N SER A 207 -9.90 31.30 20.01
CA SER A 207 -10.01 32.50 20.84
C SER A 207 -9.93 33.68 19.90
N ASP A 208 -11.04 34.40 19.85
CA ASP A 208 -11.11 35.83 19.60
C ASP A 208 -10.70 36.34 18.22
N HIS A 209 -11.71 36.48 17.35
CA HIS A 209 -11.94 37.78 16.74
C HIS A 209 -13.42 38.12 16.83
N SER A 210 -13.74 38.80 17.94
CA SER A 210 -14.70 39.92 17.92
C SER A 210 -14.05 41.14 17.27
#